data_AF-A0A8C0BUA5-F1
#
_entry.id   AF-A0A8C0BUA5-F1
#
_cell.length_a   1.000
_cell.length_b   1.000
_cell.length_c   1.000
_cell.angle_alpha   90.00
_cell.angle_beta   90.00
_cell.angle_gamma   90.00
#
_symmetry.space_group_name_H-M   'P 1'
#
loop_
_entity.id
_entity.type
_entity.pdbx_description
1 polymer ?
#
loop_
_entity_poly.entity_id
_entity_poly.type
_entity_poly.pdbx_seq_one_letter_code
_entity_poly.pdbx_strand_id
1 'polypeptide(L)'
;MYEKYCQNKPRSESLWRQCSESTFFQECQRKLEHKLGLDSYLLKPVQRLTKYQLLLKELLKYSTSCDGVQELQEALVAMLDLLKSVNDSMHQISITGYDGDLSELGKVLMQGSFSVWTGHRKGPTKMKDLARFKPMQRHLFLYEKALVFCKKREEHGDGYDKTSSYSFKHFLKMNAVGITENVKGDHRKFEIWYSGREEVYVVQAQTVDLKMAWLNEIRKILFKQQELIKGTFDRFLCGIHSAAEPFLFSHWVCCPFIRAPSSARLAAQPELLCKGRQGSKMMLKFRERRTAATLFPLPKKLKQGIEVLNLYGNIPQEVPLLCLTLFYKTSWSLCSFIK
;
A
#
# COMPACT_ATOMS: atom_id res chain seq x y z
N MET A 1 -10.48 -8.06 -2.83
CA MET A 1 -11.05 -9.28 -3.47
C MET A 1 -9.95 -10.27 -3.84
N TYR A 2 -9.15 -10.02 -4.90
CA TYR A 2 -8.14 -10.97 -5.41
C TYR A 2 -7.18 -11.51 -4.34
N GLU A 3 -6.71 -10.67 -3.42
CA GLU A 3 -5.84 -11.06 -2.30
C GLU A 3 -6.39 -12.26 -1.50
N LYS A 4 -7.62 -12.14 -0.96
CA LYS A 4 -8.31 -13.23 -0.23
C LYS A 4 -8.51 -14.48 -1.08
N TYR A 5 -8.65 -14.34 -2.40
CA TYR A 5 -8.74 -15.48 -3.31
C TYR A 5 -7.40 -16.21 -3.46
N CYS A 6 -6.32 -15.45 -3.68
CA CYS A 6 -4.97 -16.01 -3.78
C CYS A 6 -4.53 -16.65 -2.46
N GLN A 7 -4.74 -15.99 -1.32
CA GLN A 7 -4.44 -16.54 0.02
C GLN A 7 -5.13 -17.89 0.26
N ASN A 8 -6.38 -18.04 -0.22
CA ASN A 8 -7.13 -19.29 -0.09
C ASN A 8 -6.82 -20.33 -1.17
N LYS A 9 -6.09 -19.99 -2.25
CA LYS A 9 -5.84 -20.90 -3.38
C LYS A 9 -5.05 -22.16 -2.97
N PRO A 10 -3.96 -22.10 -2.18
CA PRO A 10 -3.27 -23.30 -1.69
C PRO A 10 -4.16 -24.19 -0.82
N ARG A 11 -5.02 -23.60 0.03
CA ARG A 11 -6.02 -24.35 0.82
C ARG A 11 -7.03 -25.05 -0.09
N SER A 12 -7.51 -24.36 -1.13
CA SER A 12 -8.42 -24.94 -2.12
C SER A 12 -7.78 -26.05 -2.95
N GLU A 13 -6.47 -25.97 -3.23
CA GLU A 13 -5.72 -27.03 -3.92
C GLU A 13 -5.49 -28.23 -3.00
N SER A 14 -5.11 -28.01 -1.74
CA SER A 14 -4.94 -29.07 -0.74
C SER A 14 -6.25 -29.86 -0.53
N LEU A 15 -7.39 -29.17 -0.51
CA LEU A 15 -8.71 -29.83 -0.50
C LEU A 15 -9.00 -30.57 -1.82
N TRP A 16 -8.76 -29.96 -2.98
CA TRP A 16 -9.00 -30.60 -4.28
C TRP A 16 -8.21 -31.90 -4.46
N ARG A 17 -6.95 -31.94 -4.00
CA ARG A 17 -6.10 -33.16 -4.00
C ARG A 17 -6.71 -34.32 -3.19
N GLN A 18 -7.69 -34.08 -2.33
CA GLN A 18 -8.38 -35.09 -1.51
C GLN A 18 -9.77 -35.48 -2.06
N CYS A 19 -10.31 -34.73 -3.04
CA CYS A 19 -11.71 -34.90 -3.48
C CYS A 19 -11.97 -34.76 -4.99
N SER A 20 -10.93 -34.65 -5.83
CA SER A 20 -11.06 -34.56 -7.30
C SER A 20 -11.89 -35.71 -7.89
N GLU A 21 -11.68 -36.94 -7.39
CA GLU A 21 -12.37 -38.15 -7.84
C GLU A 21 -13.77 -38.33 -7.24
N SER A 22 -14.30 -37.31 -6.57
CA SER A 22 -15.68 -37.34 -6.08
C SER A 22 -16.66 -37.34 -7.25
N THR A 23 -17.57 -38.31 -7.25
CA THR A 23 -18.64 -38.47 -8.24
C THR A 23 -19.50 -37.21 -8.40
N PHE A 24 -19.61 -36.39 -7.35
CA PHE A 24 -20.25 -35.08 -7.39
C PHE A 24 -19.61 -34.15 -8.43
N PHE A 25 -18.28 -34.00 -8.42
CA PHE A 25 -17.59 -33.10 -9.37
C PHE A 25 -17.59 -33.66 -10.79
N GLN A 26 -17.44 -34.98 -10.94
CA GLN A 26 -17.52 -35.65 -12.24
C GLN A 26 -18.91 -35.46 -12.87
N GLU A 27 -19.99 -35.64 -12.11
CA GLU A 27 -21.36 -35.44 -12.59
C GLU A 27 -21.68 -33.95 -12.87
N CYS A 28 -21.17 -33.03 -12.06
CA CYS A 28 -21.26 -31.59 -12.36
C CYS A 28 -20.48 -31.21 -13.64
N GLN A 29 -19.29 -31.77 -13.86
CA GLN A 29 -18.50 -31.53 -15.07
C GLN A 29 -19.23 -32.07 -16.32
N ARG A 30 -19.82 -33.27 -16.21
CA ARG A 30 -20.63 -33.91 -17.27
C ARG A 30 -21.87 -33.09 -17.61
N LYS A 31 -22.63 -32.63 -16.61
CA LYS A 31 -23.83 -31.79 -16.78
C LYS A 31 -23.55 -30.41 -17.40
N LEU A 32 -22.32 -29.92 -17.31
CA LEU A 32 -21.88 -28.66 -17.90
C LEU A 32 -21.07 -28.85 -19.20
N GLU A 33 -20.93 -30.08 -19.68
CA GLU A 33 -20.15 -30.47 -20.88
C GLU A 33 -18.70 -29.93 -20.87
N HIS A 34 -18.14 -29.75 -19.67
CA HIS A 34 -16.86 -29.10 -19.46
C HIS A 34 -15.68 -30.02 -19.78
N LYS A 35 -14.83 -29.60 -20.73
CA LYS A 35 -13.61 -30.32 -21.14
C LYS A 35 -12.45 -30.26 -20.14
N LEU A 36 -12.56 -29.49 -19.06
CA LEU A 36 -11.51 -29.29 -18.05
C LEU A 36 -12.08 -29.50 -16.65
N GLY A 37 -11.23 -29.95 -15.72
CA GLY A 37 -11.56 -30.08 -14.30
C GLY A 37 -11.80 -28.73 -13.61
N LEU A 38 -12.49 -28.74 -12.47
CA LEU A 38 -12.90 -27.54 -11.73
C LEU A 38 -11.68 -26.70 -11.28
N ASP A 39 -10.58 -27.33 -10.91
CA ASP A 39 -9.28 -26.71 -10.59
C ASP A 39 -8.82 -25.72 -11.67
N SER A 40 -9.02 -26.08 -12.95
CA SER A 40 -8.61 -25.31 -14.12
C SER A 40 -9.53 -24.11 -14.39
N TYR A 41 -10.70 -24.06 -13.73
CA TYR A 41 -11.54 -22.88 -13.61
C TYR A 41 -11.17 -22.05 -12.36
N LEU A 42 -10.85 -22.70 -11.24
CA LEU A 42 -10.37 -22.04 -10.01
C LEU A 42 -8.99 -21.38 -10.17
N LEU A 43 -8.19 -21.75 -11.18
CA LEU A 43 -6.94 -21.07 -11.51
C LEU A 43 -7.17 -19.77 -12.32
N LYS A 44 -8.33 -19.58 -12.95
CA LYS A 44 -8.61 -18.46 -13.85
C LYS A 44 -8.53 -17.08 -13.17
N PRO A 45 -8.97 -16.85 -11.91
CA PRO A 45 -8.80 -15.55 -11.27
C PRO A 45 -7.33 -15.16 -11.07
N VAL A 46 -6.47 -16.12 -10.69
CA VAL A 46 -5.01 -15.90 -10.54
C VAL A 46 -4.39 -15.55 -11.89
N GLN A 47 -4.74 -16.30 -12.95
CA GLN A 47 -4.32 -16.02 -14.33
C GLN A 47 -4.86 -14.68 -14.87
N ARG A 48 -6.05 -14.26 -14.45
CA ARG A 48 -6.67 -13.00 -14.90
C ARG A 48 -5.96 -11.80 -14.29
N LEU A 49 -5.61 -11.88 -13.00
CA LEU A 49 -4.86 -10.84 -12.29
C LEU A 49 -3.51 -10.55 -12.96
N THR A 50 -2.72 -11.59 -13.29
CA THR A 50 -1.40 -11.44 -13.91
C THR A 50 -1.46 -10.94 -15.36
N LYS A 51 -2.57 -11.18 -16.08
CA LYS A 51 -2.78 -10.72 -17.46
C LYS A 51 -3.08 -9.23 -17.59
N TYR A 52 -3.66 -8.56 -16.58
CA TYR A 52 -4.02 -7.14 -16.73
C TYR A 52 -2.82 -6.22 -17.01
N GLN A 53 -1.68 -6.42 -16.34
CA GLN A 53 -0.48 -5.60 -16.61
C GLN A 53 0.15 -5.87 -17.99
N LEU A 54 -0.07 -7.07 -18.58
CA LEU A 54 0.34 -7.33 -19.97
C LEU A 54 -0.54 -6.55 -20.96
N LEU A 55 -1.86 -6.59 -20.77
CA LEU A 55 -2.81 -5.86 -21.62
C LEU A 55 -2.60 -4.35 -21.54
N LEU A 56 -2.34 -3.79 -20.35
CA LEU A 56 -2.06 -2.37 -20.17
C LEU A 56 -0.74 -1.95 -20.84
N LYS A 57 0.33 -2.77 -20.74
CA LYS A 57 1.60 -2.54 -21.46
C LYS A 57 1.42 -2.55 -22.98
N GLU A 58 0.66 -3.51 -23.50
CA GLU A 58 0.44 -3.65 -24.94
C GLU A 58 -0.45 -2.51 -25.48
N LEU A 59 -1.41 -2.02 -24.69
CA LEU A 59 -2.17 -0.80 -25.04
C LEU A 59 -1.25 0.44 -25.07
N LEU A 60 -0.43 0.67 -24.03
CA LEU A 60 0.50 1.81 -23.97
C LEU A 60 1.40 1.92 -25.20
N LYS A 61 1.95 0.77 -25.64
CA LYS A 61 2.78 0.62 -26.83
C LYS A 61 2.11 1.11 -28.12
N TYR A 62 0.78 1.07 -28.22
CA TYR A 62 0.00 1.54 -29.38
C TYR A 62 -0.72 2.89 -29.16
N SER A 63 -0.69 3.45 -27.95
CA SER A 63 -1.39 4.69 -27.60
C SER A 63 -0.50 5.95 -27.60
N THR A 64 0.76 5.86 -28.02
CA THR A 64 1.80 6.92 -27.87
C THR A 64 1.48 8.30 -28.48
N SER A 65 0.42 8.43 -29.27
CA SER A 65 -0.05 9.69 -29.87
C SER A 65 -1.54 9.96 -29.61
N CYS A 66 -2.09 9.44 -28.51
CA CYS A 66 -3.47 9.62 -28.08
C CYS A 66 -3.56 10.31 -26.72
N ASP A 67 -4.64 11.06 -26.50
CA ASP A 67 -5.02 11.52 -25.17
C ASP A 67 -5.30 10.31 -24.25
N GLY A 68 -4.94 10.40 -22.96
CA GLY A 68 -5.14 9.31 -21.99
C GLY A 68 -3.91 8.43 -21.69
N VAL A 69 -2.74 8.72 -22.28
CA VAL A 69 -1.50 7.93 -22.06
C VAL A 69 -1.02 7.98 -20.61
N GLN A 70 -1.14 9.13 -19.93
CA GLN A 70 -0.71 9.26 -18.53
C GLN A 70 -1.58 8.40 -17.62
N GLU A 71 -2.90 8.48 -17.78
CA GLU A 71 -3.89 7.72 -17.00
C GLU A 71 -3.74 6.21 -17.23
N LEU A 72 -3.40 5.81 -18.46
CA LEU A 72 -3.10 4.41 -18.80
C LEU A 72 -1.76 3.93 -18.17
N GLN A 73 -0.76 4.80 -18.07
CA GLN A 73 0.51 4.53 -17.39
C GLN A 73 0.33 4.44 -15.88
N GLU A 74 -0.48 5.33 -15.28
CA GLU A 74 -0.88 5.28 -13.87
C GLU A 74 -1.67 4.01 -13.55
N ALA A 75 -2.61 3.61 -14.43
CA ALA A 75 -3.33 2.34 -14.33
C ALA A 75 -2.42 1.11 -14.41
N LEU A 76 -1.36 1.15 -15.25
CA LEU A 76 -0.35 0.09 -15.27
C LEU A 76 0.42 0.00 -13.95
N VAL A 77 0.86 1.15 -13.40
CA VAL A 77 1.56 1.20 -12.10
C VAL A 77 0.67 0.64 -10.99
N ALA A 78 -0.58 1.09 -10.89
CA ALA A 78 -1.54 0.60 -9.91
C ALA A 78 -1.82 -0.91 -10.02
N MET A 79 -1.82 -1.47 -11.24
CA MET A 79 -1.98 -2.91 -11.47
C MET A 79 -0.73 -3.71 -11.07
N LEU A 80 0.47 -3.17 -11.28
CA LEU A 80 1.73 -3.76 -10.82
C LEU A 80 1.84 -3.72 -9.28
N ASP A 81 1.43 -2.61 -8.66
CA ASP A 81 1.36 -2.48 -7.20
C ASP A 81 0.32 -3.42 -6.56
N LEU A 82 -0.82 -3.64 -7.23
CA LEU A 82 -1.80 -4.65 -6.80
C LEU A 82 -1.21 -6.07 -6.88
N LEU A 83 -0.56 -6.42 -7.98
CA LEU A 83 0.11 -7.72 -8.15
C LEU A 83 1.18 -7.96 -7.08
N LYS A 84 2.03 -6.96 -6.84
CA LYS A 84 3.05 -6.98 -5.78
C LYS A 84 2.41 -7.11 -4.39
N SER A 85 1.35 -6.33 -4.10
CA SER A 85 0.61 -6.38 -2.84
C SER A 85 0.02 -7.76 -2.56
N VAL A 86 -0.55 -8.41 -3.58
CA VAL A 86 -1.09 -9.77 -3.46
C VAL A 86 0.04 -10.77 -3.23
N ASN A 87 1.16 -10.66 -3.95
CA ASN A 87 2.33 -11.53 -3.74
C ASN A 87 2.93 -11.40 -2.33
N ASP A 88 3.14 -10.18 -1.85
CA ASP A 88 3.70 -9.96 -0.51
C ASP A 88 2.75 -10.46 0.59
N SER A 89 1.43 -10.37 0.37
CA SER A 89 0.39 -10.94 1.23
C SER A 89 0.38 -12.49 1.22
N MET A 90 0.81 -13.15 0.13
CA MET A 90 1.05 -14.60 0.11
C MET A 90 2.21 -15.01 1.03
N HIS A 91 3.21 -14.15 1.22
CA HIS A 91 4.31 -14.40 2.17
C HIS A 91 3.93 -14.07 3.62
N GLN A 92 2.98 -13.15 3.84
CA GLN A 92 2.43 -12.87 5.18
C GLN A 92 1.74 -14.10 5.78
N ILE A 93 0.92 -14.82 5.00
CA ILE A 93 0.16 -15.98 5.51
C ILE A 93 1.02 -17.21 5.85
N SER A 94 2.31 -17.23 5.48
CA SER A 94 3.25 -18.28 5.92
C SER A 94 4.15 -17.85 7.10
N ILE A 95 3.86 -16.70 7.73
CA ILE A 95 4.46 -16.31 9.01
C ILE A 95 3.83 -17.13 10.15
N THR A 96 4.68 -17.65 11.04
CA THR A 96 4.31 -18.57 12.12
C THR A 96 4.92 -18.14 13.45
N GLY A 97 4.20 -18.35 14.56
CA GLY A 97 4.67 -18.05 15.92
C GLY A 97 4.76 -16.56 16.25
N TYR A 98 3.98 -15.72 15.58
CA TYR A 98 3.64 -14.37 16.06
C TYR A 98 2.46 -14.47 17.02
N ASP A 99 2.50 -13.72 18.11
CA ASP A 99 1.46 -13.69 19.15
C ASP A 99 0.70 -12.36 19.04
N GLY A 100 -0.44 -12.41 18.34
CA GLY A 100 -1.22 -11.24 17.89
C GLY A 100 -1.69 -11.37 16.44
N ASP A 101 -2.47 -10.41 15.95
CA ASP A 101 -2.90 -10.38 14.54
C ASP A 101 -1.95 -9.53 13.68
N LEU A 102 -1.40 -10.13 12.63
CA LEU A 102 -0.56 -9.45 11.65
C LEU A 102 -1.34 -8.40 10.82
N SER A 103 -2.68 -8.49 10.74
CA SER A 103 -3.50 -7.50 10.03
C SER A 103 -3.50 -6.12 10.72
N GLU A 104 -3.36 -6.10 12.05
CA GLU A 104 -3.29 -4.86 12.83
C GLU A 104 -2.05 -4.01 12.48
N LEU A 105 -0.98 -4.64 11.97
CA LEU A 105 0.26 -3.97 11.56
C LEU A 105 0.08 -3.12 10.28
N GLY A 106 -1.06 -3.25 9.60
CA GLY A 106 -1.36 -2.59 8.31
C GLY A 106 -0.99 -3.46 7.11
N LYS A 107 -0.87 -2.85 5.94
CA LYS A 107 -0.45 -3.53 4.71
C LYS A 107 1.06 -3.82 4.72
N VAL A 108 1.46 -4.99 4.19
CA VAL A 108 2.87 -5.26 3.83
C VAL A 108 3.25 -4.40 2.62
N LEU A 109 4.27 -3.57 2.80
CA LEU A 109 4.84 -2.70 1.77
C LEU A 109 6.05 -3.33 1.09
N MET A 110 6.87 -4.12 1.78
CA MET A 110 7.98 -4.89 1.21
C MET A 110 8.27 -6.15 2.02
N GLN A 111 8.80 -7.19 1.35
CA GLN A 111 9.48 -8.31 2.01
C GLN A 111 10.82 -8.65 1.32
N GLY A 112 11.68 -9.41 1.98
CA GLY A 112 12.99 -9.80 1.44
C GLY A 112 13.92 -10.50 2.43
N SER A 113 14.92 -11.22 1.93
CA SER A 113 15.92 -11.96 2.72
C SER A 113 17.25 -11.20 2.81
N PHE A 114 17.75 -11.01 4.02
CA PHE A 114 18.91 -10.18 4.35
C PHE A 114 19.88 -10.85 5.34
N SER A 115 21.16 -10.53 5.20
CA SER A 115 22.16 -10.72 6.26
C SER A 115 22.04 -9.57 7.27
N VAL A 116 21.79 -9.88 8.54
CA VAL A 116 21.57 -8.90 9.61
C VAL A 116 22.55 -9.11 10.77
N TRP A 117 23.20 -8.05 11.23
CA TRP A 117 24.01 -8.01 12.45
C TRP A 117 23.33 -7.13 13.51
N THR A 118 23.45 -7.50 14.79
CA THR A 118 22.82 -6.79 15.91
C THR A 118 23.87 -6.16 16.84
N GLY A 119 23.85 -4.83 16.97
CA GLY A 119 24.58 -4.07 17.98
C GLY A 119 23.63 -3.55 19.06
N HIS A 120 23.69 -4.11 20.26
CA HIS A 120 23.04 -3.53 21.45
C HIS A 120 24.05 -2.76 22.27
N ARG A 121 23.68 -1.57 22.77
CA ARG A 121 24.60 -0.67 23.50
C ARG A 121 24.70 -0.96 25.01
N LYS A 122 24.38 -2.17 25.46
CA LYS A 122 24.30 -2.52 26.89
C LYS A 122 25.64 -2.99 27.49
N GLY A 123 26.31 -2.06 28.16
CA GLY A 123 27.24 -2.33 29.28
C GLY A 123 28.73 -2.52 28.91
N PRO A 124 29.66 -2.16 29.81
CA PRO A 124 31.12 -2.28 29.61
C PRO A 124 31.65 -3.70 29.89
N THR A 125 30.93 -4.75 29.47
CA THR A 125 31.31 -6.13 29.76
C THR A 125 32.12 -6.74 28.61
N LYS A 126 33.40 -7.00 28.92
CA LYS A 126 34.47 -7.46 28.03
C LYS A 126 34.11 -8.71 27.21
N MET A 127 34.54 -8.70 25.94
CA MET A 127 35.25 -9.81 25.29
C MET A 127 34.63 -11.22 25.39
N LYS A 128 33.32 -11.34 25.15
CA LYS A 128 32.67 -12.64 24.92
C LYS A 128 31.59 -12.49 23.85
N ASP A 129 31.97 -12.66 22.58
CA ASP A 129 31.07 -13.00 21.46
C ASP A 129 31.84 -13.12 20.12
N LEU A 130 32.27 -14.34 19.78
CA LEU A 130 32.53 -14.66 18.37
C LEU A 130 31.22 -14.72 17.55
N ALA A 131 30.07 -14.88 18.23
CA ALA A 131 28.75 -14.91 17.60
C ALA A 131 28.31 -13.55 17.03
N ARG A 132 28.70 -12.41 17.63
CA ARG A 132 28.30 -11.06 17.16
C ARG A 132 28.81 -10.71 15.75
N PHE A 133 29.88 -11.36 15.28
CA PHE A 133 30.45 -11.09 13.95
C PHE A 133 29.76 -11.87 12.82
N LYS A 134 29.06 -12.97 13.12
CA LYS A 134 28.40 -13.79 12.10
C LYS A 134 27.01 -13.19 11.77
N PRO A 135 26.72 -12.82 10.51
CA PRO A 135 25.40 -12.35 10.14
C PRO A 135 24.33 -13.41 10.40
N MET A 136 23.23 -12.98 11.01
CA MET A 136 22.01 -13.76 11.07
C MET A 136 21.25 -13.60 9.77
N GLN A 137 20.88 -14.70 9.12
CA GLN A 137 19.88 -14.65 8.06
C GLN A 137 18.51 -14.29 8.67
N ARG A 138 17.87 -13.28 8.10
CA ARG A 138 16.51 -12.84 8.43
C ARG A 138 15.74 -12.57 7.15
N HIS A 139 14.48 -12.97 7.16
CA HIS A 139 13.50 -12.46 6.21
C HIS A 139 12.76 -11.32 6.91
N LEU A 140 12.74 -10.14 6.30
CA LEU A 140 12.13 -8.94 6.86
C LEU A 140 10.80 -8.67 6.16
N PHE A 141 9.80 -8.24 6.91
CA PHE A 141 8.51 -7.77 6.40
C PHE A 141 8.29 -6.34 6.88
N LEU A 142 8.26 -5.38 5.96
CA LEU A 142 7.97 -3.98 6.24
C LEU A 142 6.46 -3.77 6.11
N TYR A 143 5.78 -3.58 7.24
CA TYR A 143 4.39 -3.15 7.31
C TYR A 143 4.32 -1.63 7.53
N GLU A 144 3.15 -1.03 7.29
CA GLU A 144 2.90 0.39 7.54
C GLU A 144 3.19 0.84 8.98
N LYS A 145 2.94 -0.03 9.97
CA LYS A 145 3.11 0.29 11.41
C LYS A 145 4.29 -0.44 12.07
N ALA A 146 4.87 -1.47 11.45
CA ALA A 146 5.93 -2.28 12.06
C ALA A 146 6.92 -2.87 11.03
N LEU A 147 8.17 -3.05 11.44
CA LEU A 147 9.15 -3.90 10.76
C LEU A 147 9.26 -5.24 11.49
N VAL A 148 8.82 -6.33 10.86
CA VAL A 148 8.83 -7.68 11.44
C VAL A 148 10.04 -8.48 10.94
N PHE A 149 10.72 -9.15 11.87
CA PHE A 149 11.89 -9.97 11.64
C PHE A 149 11.52 -11.45 11.80
N CYS A 150 11.70 -12.22 10.74
CA CYS A 150 11.46 -13.66 10.71
C CYS A 150 12.75 -14.45 10.36
N LYS A 151 12.80 -15.72 10.74
CA LYS A 151 13.73 -16.71 10.19
C LYS A 151 12.99 -17.53 9.12
N LYS A 152 13.43 -17.44 7.85
CA LYS A 152 12.95 -18.35 6.80
C LYS A 152 13.21 -19.80 7.22
N ARG A 153 12.23 -20.65 6.99
CA ARG A 153 12.31 -22.11 7.05
C ARG A 153 12.19 -22.66 5.63
N GLU A 154 12.81 -23.82 5.42
CA GLU A 154 12.68 -24.59 4.20
C GLU A 154 12.26 -25.98 4.65
N GLU A 155 11.00 -26.31 4.42
CA GLU A 155 10.42 -27.58 4.86
C GLU A 155 11.04 -28.71 4.05
N HIS A 156 11.85 -29.54 4.73
CA HIS A 156 12.37 -30.79 4.21
C HIS A 156 11.32 -31.87 4.51
N GLY A 157 10.30 -31.95 3.66
CA GLY A 157 9.30 -33.01 3.66
C GLY A 157 8.96 -33.40 2.22
N ASP A 158 8.54 -34.65 2.02
CA ASP A 158 8.33 -35.27 0.71
C ASP A 158 7.05 -34.79 -0.02
N GLY A 159 6.57 -33.59 0.32
CA GLY A 159 5.40 -32.97 -0.28
C GLY A 159 5.74 -32.10 -1.49
N TYR A 160 4.86 -32.11 -2.49
CA TYR A 160 4.96 -31.27 -3.69
C TYR A 160 4.79 -29.75 -3.43
N ASP A 161 4.55 -29.35 -2.18
CA ASP A 161 4.19 -27.98 -1.81
C ASP A 161 5.36 -27.23 -1.15
N LYS A 162 6.35 -26.81 -1.96
CA LYS A 162 7.58 -26.11 -1.51
C LYS A 162 7.35 -24.65 -1.08
N THR A 163 6.29 -24.40 -0.33
CA THR A 163 5.95 -23.09 0.20
C THR A 163 6.92 -22.70 1.32
N SER A 164 7.58 -21.54 1.18
CA SER A 164 8.51 -21.05 2.21
C SER A 164 7.75 -20.52 3.43
N SER A 165 7.94 -21.16 4.59
CA SER A 165 7.40 -20.71 5.88
C SER A 165 8.40 -19.84 6.65
N TYR A 166 7.89 -18.95 7.51
CA TYR A 166 8.68 -17.92 8.19
C TYR A 166 8.40 -17.94 9.70
N SER A 167 9.36 -18.41 10.51
CA SER A 167 9.21 -18.33 11.97
C SER A 167 9.49 -16.90 12.46
N PHE A 168 8.49 -16.25 13.06
CA PHE A 168 8.63 -14.96 13.73
C PHE A 168 9.78 -14.95 14.74
N LYS A 169 10.48 -13.81 14.89
CA LYS A 169 11.59 -13.64 15.85
C LYS A 169 11.52 -12.33 16.64
N HIS A 170 11.16 -11.21 16.01
CA HIS A 170 11.09 -9.89 16.66
C HIS A 170 10.28 -8.91 15.79
N PHE A 171 9.85 -7.76 16.34
CA PHE A 171 9.32 -6.65 15.56
C PHE A 171 9.66 -5.30 16.18
N LEU A 172 9.84 -4.29 15.33
CA LEU A 172 10.06 -2.90 15.71
C LEU A 172 8.85 -2.07 15.30
N LYS A 173 8.26 -1.30 16.21
CA LYS A 173 7.15 -0.37 15.87
C LYS A 173 7.73 0.83 15.13
N MET A 174 7.17 1.18 13.97
CA MET A 174 7.78 2.17 13.07
C MET A 174 7.90 3.58 13.69
N ASN A 175 7.07 3.90 14.69
CA ASN A 175 7.10 5.18 15.42
C ASN A 175 8.38 5.42 16.25
N ALA A 176 9.20 4.39 16.49
CA ALA A 176 10.49 4.50 17.17
C ALA A 176 11.65 3.90 16.35
N VAL A 177 11.41 3.65 15.05
CA VAL A 177 12.43 3.24 14.07
C VAL A 177 13.08 4.46 13.43
N GLY A 178 14.39 4.41 13.25
CA GLY A 178 15.13 5.28 12.35
C GLY A 178 16.12 4.48 11.50
N ILE A 179 16.79 5.17 10.56
CA ILE A 179 17.70 4.54 9.59
C ILE A 179 19.04 5.27 9.50
N THR A 180 20.03 4.62 8.91
CA THR A 180 21.27 5.27 8.43
C THR A 180 21.70 4.61 7.13
N GLU A 181 21.67 5.37 6.05
CA GLU A 181 21.85 4.87 4.69
C GLU A 181 23.27 4.36 4.41
N ASN A 182 24.31 5.01 4.97
CA ASN A 182 25.70 4.72 4.64
C ASN A 182 26.44 4.05 5.81
N VAL A 183 26.83 2.79 5.59
CA VAL A 183 27.69 1.99 6.47
C VAL A 183 29.06 1.86 5.81
N LYS A 184 30.14 2.06 6.57
CA LYS A 184 31.51 1.98 6.03
C LYS A 184 31.82 0.56 5.54
N GLY A 185 32.44 0.45 4.36
CA GLY A 185 32.99 -0.80 3.81
C GLY A 185 32.04 -1.68 2.98
N ASP A 186 30.75 -1.37 2.85
CA ASP A 186 29.86 -2.04 1.90
C ASP A 186 28.68 -1.15 1.51
N HIS A 187 28.61 -0.74 0.25
CA HIS A 187 27.56 0.14 -0.27
C HIS A 187 26.16 -0.50 -0.23
N ARG A 188 26.04 -1.82 -0.08
CA ARG A 188 24.76 -2.54 0.08
C ARG A 188 24.27 -2.62 1.52
N LYS A 189 25.07 -2.15 2.49
CA LYS A 189 24.68 -2.07 3.91
C LYS A 189 23.99 -0.76 4.25
N PHE A 190 23.03 -0.84 5.15
CA PHE A 190 22.39 0.26 5.84
C PHE A 190 22.09 -0.14 7.29
N GLU A 191 21.86 0.82 8.17
CA GLU A 191 21.40 0.56 9.54
C GLU A 191 19.91 0.83 9.66
N ILE A 192 19.23 0.01 10.46
CA ILE A 192 17.92 0.29 11.05
C ILE A 192 18.15 0.34 12.55
N TRP A 193 17.81 1.43 13.21
CA TRP A 193 17.99 1.60 14.65
C TRP A 193 16.65 1.85 15.34
N TYR A 194 16.57 1.42 16.59
CA TYR A 194 15.35 1.49 17.40
C TYR A 194 15.63 2.18 18.74
N SER A 195 14.61 2.81 19.32
CA SER A 195 14.65 3.43 20.66
C SER A 195 15.93 4.25 20.88
N GLY A 196 16.13 5.32 20.12
CA GLY A 196 17.29 6.20 20.26
C GLY A 196 18.68 5.56 20.02
N ARG A 197 18.74 4.43 19.27
CA ARG A 197 19.92 3.57 19.07
C ARG A 197 20.32 2.71 20.29
N GLU A 198 19.38 2.36 21.17
CA GLU A 198 19.57 1.26 22.12
C GLU A 198 19.81 -0.08 21.39
N GLU A 199 19.12 -0.27 20.27
CA GLU A 199 19.31 -1.36 19.32
C GLU A 199 19.68 -0.82 17.94
N VAL A 200 20.67 -1.45 17.30
CA VAL A 200 21.10 -1.16 15.93
C VAL A 200 21.21 -2.46 15.14
N TYR A 201 20.46 -2.53 14.04
CA TYR A 201 20.43 -3.64 13.10
C TYR A 201 21.15 -3.21 11.82
N VAL A 202 22.35 -3.73 11.57
CA VAL A 202 23.03 -3.53 10.28
C VAL A 202 22.47 -4.55 9.30
N VAL A 203 21.86 -4.07 8.22
CA VAL A 203 21.17 -4.87 7.20
C VAL A 203 21.96 -4.79 5.88
N GLN A 204 22.34 -5.93 5.32
CA GLN A 204 23.00 -6.03 4.01
C GLN A 204 22.01 -6.56 2.97
N ALA A 205 21.71 -5.74 1.96
CA ALA A 205 20.93 -6.14 0.80
C ALA A 205 21.77 -6.95 -0.21
N GLN A 206 21.09 -7.70 -1.09
CA GLN A 206 21.74 -8.47 -2.15
C GLN A 206 22.37 -7.56 -3.22
N THR A 207 21.62 -6.52 -3.63
CA THR A 207 22.04 -5.46 -4.57
C THR A 207 21.92 -4.08 -3.93
N VAL A 208 22.53 -3.06 -4.54
CA VAL A 208 22.37 -1.66 -4.09
C VAL A 208 20.94 -1.19 -4.32
N ASP A 209 20.33 -1.55 -5.44
CA ASP A 209 18.96 -1.13 -5.81
C ASP A 209 17.92 -1.65 -4.81
N LEU A 210 18.09 -2.87 -4.31
CA LEU A 210 17.23 -3.44 -3.28
C LEU A 210 17.36 -2.65 -1.96
N LYS A 211 18.58 -2.24 -1.57
CA LYS A 211 18.79 -1.33 -0.43
C LYS A 211 18.09 0.02 -0.67
N MET A 212 18.24 0.62 -1.85
CA MET A 212 17.65 1.93 -2.15
C MET A 212 16.12 1.89 -2.15
N ALA A 213 15.51 0.82 -2.70
CA ALA A 213 14.07 0.59 -2.61
C ALA A 213 13.59 0.48 -1.16
N TRP A 214 14.27 -0.30 -0.32
CA TRP A 214 13.94 -0.44 1.10
C TRP A 214 14.10 0.85 1.89
N LEU A 215 15.19 1.60 1.68
CA LEU A 215 15.39 2.91 2.32
C LEU A 215 14.32 3.91 1.89
N ASN A 216 13.92 3.92 0.62
CA ASN A 216 12.89 4.81 0.11
C ASN A 216 11.49 4.47 0.65
N GLU A 217 11.15 3.20 0.81
CA GLU A 217 9.86 2.82 1.42
C GLU A 217 9.82 3.11 2.93
N ILE A 218 10.91 2.87 3.65
CA ILE A 218 11.04 3.27 5.07
C ILE A 218 10.94 4.80 5.22
N ARG A 219 11.60 5.58 4.34
CA ARG A 219 11.49 7.04 4.30
C ARG A 219 10.04 7.51 4.14
N LYS A 220 9.26 6.91 3.24
CA LYS A 220 7.83 7.26 3.06
C LYS A 220 7.01 7.05 4.34
N ILE A 221 7.25 5.96 5.08
CA ILE A 221 6.56 5.69 6.35
C ILE A 221 6.92 6.76 7.40
N LEU A 222 8.23 7.02 7.59
CA LEU A 222 8.71 7.97 8.59
C LEU A 222 8.27 9.41 8.27
N PHE A 223 8.24 9.80 6.99
CA PHE A 223 7.74 11.10 6.54
C PHE A 223 6.25 11.27 6.85
N LYS A 224 5.40 10.30 6.46
CA LYS A 224 3.96 10.31 6.78
C LYS A 224 3.70 10.42 8.28
N GLN A 225 4.49 9.74 9.12
CA GLN A 225 4.38 9.85 10.58
C GLN A 225 4.75 11.26 11.08
N GLN A 226 5.78 11.90 10.50
CA GLN A 226 6.15 13.27 10.84
C GLN A 226 5.07 14.29 10.44
N GLU A 227 4.40 14.10 9.30
CA GLU A 227 3.27 14.94 8.87
C GLU A 227 2.07 14.79 9.82
N LEU A 228 1.72 13.56 10.21
CA LEU A 228 0.65 13.30 11.17
C LEU A 228 0.92 13.94 12.54
N ILE A 229 2.17 13.92 13.01
CA ILE A 229 2.57 14.58 14.27
C ILE A 229 2.41 16.11 14.16
N LYS A 230 2.88 16.72 13.07
CA LYS A 230 2.72 18.17 12.82
C LYS A 230 1.24 18.58 12.76
N GLY A 231 0.46 17.95 11.89
CA GLY A 231 -0.97 18.25 11.74
C GLY A 231 -1.84 17.90 12.96
N THR A 232 -1.30 17.11 13.90
CA THR A 232 -1.89 16.93 15.24
C THR A 232 -1.55 18.11 16.15
N PHE A 233 -0.29 18.55 16.18
CA PHE A 233 0.16 19.70 16.97
C PHE A 233 -0.53 21.00 16.53
N ASP A 234 -0.64 21.25 15.22
CA ASP A 234 -1.35 22.41 14.66
C ASP A 234 -2.83 22.42 15.08
N ARG A 235 -3.46 21.24 15.14
CA ARG A 235 -4.84 21.06 15.60
C ARG A 235 -4.99 21.28 17.10
N PHE A 236 -4.01 20.86 17.90
CA PHE A 236 -3.98 21.15 19.34
C PHE A 236 -3.81 22.65 19.62
N LEU A 237 -2.90 23.35 18.93
CA LEU A 237 -2.74 24.80 19.05
C LEU A 237 -4.01 25.56 18.65
N CYS A 238 -4.62 25.19 17.52
CA CYS A 238 -5.90 25.76 17.08
C CYS A 238 -7.03 25.50 18.09
N GLY A 239 -7.08 24.29 18.66
CA GLY A 239 -8.02 23.94 19.72
C GLY A 239 -7.84 24.75 21.00
N ILE A 240 -6.60 25.00 21.42
CA ILE A 240 -6.29 25.87 22.58
C ILE A 240 -6.72 27.32 22.29
N HIS A 241 -6.48 27.84 21.09
CA HIS A 241 -6.96 29.17 20.70
C HIS A 241 -8.50 29.27 20.65
N SER A 242 -9.21 28.18 20.38
CA SER A 242 -10.68 28.14 20.41
C SER A 242 -11.27 27.86 21.81
N ALA A 243 -10.48 27.35 22.76
CA ALA A 243 -10.89 27.11 24.13
C ALA A 243 -10.67 28.31 25.07
N ALA A 244 -9.98 29.35 24.60
CA ALA A 244 -9.68 30.57 25.35
C ALA A 244 -10.85 31.58 25.32
N GLU A 245 -12.00 31.23 25.90
CA GLU A 245 -13.02 32.25 26.20
C GLU A 245 -12.52 33.22 27.29
N PRO A 246 -12.74 34.55 27.14
CA PRO A 246 -12.17 35.55 28.03
C PRO A 246 -12.96 35.67 29.34
N PHE A 247 -12.61 34.83 30.33
CA PHE A 247 -13.10 35.00 31.70
C PHE A 247 -12.55 36.27 32.35
N LEU A 248 -13.37 37.32 32.27
CA LEU A 248 -13.54 38.43 33.22
C LEU A 248 -12.35 38.76 34.15
N PHE A 249 -11.65 39.87 33.87
CA PHE A 249 -10.99 40.66 34.92
C PHE A 249 -11.10 42.17 34.66
N SER A 250 -12.34 42.66 34.55
CA SER A 250 -12.67 44.08 34.31
C SER A 250 -12.65 44.94 35.58
N HIS A 251 -11.58 44.84 36.38
CA HIS A 251 -11.20 45.84 37.39
C HIS A 251 -9.82 45.51 37.97
N TRP A 252 -8.85 46.42 37.82
CA TRP A 252 -8.00 46.88 38.92
C TRP A 252 -7.48 48.30 38.59
N VAL A 253 -7.28 49.10 39.63
CA VAL A 253 -7.16 50.57 39.56
C VAL A 253 -5.78 51.05 39.06
N CYS A 254 -5.73 52.28 38.53
CA CYS A 254 -4.54 52.99 38.08
C CYS A 254 -3.34 52.92 39.05
N CYS A 255 -2.13 52.83 38.47
CA CYS A 255 -0.92 53.45 39.04
C CYS A 255 0.00 53.96 37.90
N PRO A 256 0.68 55.11 38.05
CA PRO A 256 1.51 55.73 37.00
C PRO A 256 3.03 55.44 37.15
N PHE A 257 3.83 56.01 36.24
CA PHE A 257 5.31 55.84 36.08
C PHE A 257 5.71 54.40 35.66
N ILE A 258 6.61 54.19 34.70
CA ILE A 258 7.91 54.83 34.48
C ILE A 258 8.10 55.37 33.06
N ARG A 259 8.98 56.37 32.90
CA ARG A 259 9.35 57.03 31.64
C ARG A 259 10.72 56.55 31.18
N ALA A 260 10.81 55.95 29.99
CA ALA A 260 12.07 55.57 29.33
C ALA A 260 12.20 56.26 27.95
N PRO A 261 13.42 56.53 27.44
CA PRO A 261 13.64 57.58 26.44
C PRO A 261 13.56 57.12 24.97
N SER A 262 13.53 58.11 24.08
CA SER A 262 13.30 57.97 22.64
C SER A 262 14.57 58.01 21.78
N SER A 263 14.77 56.97 20.98
CA SER A 263 15.41 57.01 19.65
C SER A 263 14.67 55.98 18.77
N ALA A 264 13.97 56.35 17.70
CA ALA A 264 14.48 56.85 16.41
C ALA A 264 15.32 55.78 15.67
N ARG A 265 15.00 55.38 14.42
CA ARG A 265 13.89 55.69 13.49
C ARG A 265 13.86 54.63 12.37
N LEU A 266 12.83 54.64 11.49
CA LEU A 266 12.66 53.84 10.25
C LEU A 266 12.26 52.36 10.47
N ALA A 267 11.37 51.73 9.67
CA ALA A 267 10.47 52.24 8.62
C ALA A 267 9.31 51.25 8.33
N ALA A 268 8.35 51.67 7.49
CA ALA A 268 7.34 50.89 6.76
C ALA A 268 6.11 50.29 7.51
N GLN A 269 4.98 50.93 7.27
CA GLN A 269 3.57 50.47 7.31
C GLN A 269 2.81 51.27 6.23
N PRO A 270 1.52 51.03 5.90
CA PRO A 270 0.64 49.88 6.18
C PRO A 270 0.40 49.08 4.86
N GLU A 271 -0.65 48.32 4.54
CA GLU A 271 -1.93 47.90 5.15
C GLU A 271 -2.18 46.39 4.90
N LEU A 272 -3.24 45.84 5.49
CA LEU A 272 -4.08 44.82 4.81
C LEU A 272 -5.57 45.10 5.10
N LEU A 273 -6.30 45.58 4.09
CA LEU A 273 -7.64 46.15 4.24
C LEU A 273 -8.74 45.08 4.37
N CYS A 274 -9.12 44.73 5.60
CA CYS A 274 -10.26 43.85 5.86
C CYS A 274 -11.61 44.52 5.54
N LYS A 275 -12.14 44.29 4.32
CA LYS A 275 -13.52 44.66 3.94
C LYS A 275 -14.44 43.44 3.95
N GLY A 276 -15.20 43.28 5.04
CA GLY A 276 -16.33 42.36 5.07
C GLY A 276 -17.50 42.88 4.20
N ARG A 277 -18.28 41.96 3.60
CA ARG A 277 -19.59 42.28 3.01
C ARG A 277 -20.52 41.07 3.10
N GLN A 278 -21.81 41.33 3.29
CA GLN A 278 -22.83 40.32 3.58
C GLN A 278 -23.37 39.62 2.34
N GLY A 279 -23.85 38.38 2.54
CA GLY A 279 -25.14 37.93 2.00
C GLY A 279 -25.28 37.60 0.52
N SER A 280 -25.31 36.30 0.20
CA SER A 280 -26.18 35.75 -0.86
C SER A 280 -26.41 34.24 -0.67
N LYS A 281 -27.65 33.84 -0.39
CA LYS A 281 -28.08 32.43 -0.42
C LYS A 281 -28.26 32.01 -1.88
N MET A 282 -27.31 31.29 -2.47
CA MET A 282 -27.53 30.64 -3.77
C MET A 282 -28.19 29.28 -3.58
N MET A 283 -29.52 29.21 -3.70
CA MET A 283 -30.24 27.93 -3.73
C MET A 283 -29.97 27.19 -5.05
N LEU A 284 -29.20 26.11 -4.98
CA LEU A 284 -29.07 25.14 -6.06
C LEU A 284 -30.39 24.37 -6.24
N LYS A 285 -31.27 24.88 -7.12
CA LYS A 285 -32.47 24.14 -7.56
C LYS A 285 -32.05 22.87 -8.30
N PHE A 286 -32.27 21.72 -7.67
CA PHE A 286 -32.29 20.44 -8.37
C PHE A 286 -33.41 20.49 -9.43
N ARG A 287 -33.06 20.21 -10.68
CA ARG A 287 -34.03 20.02 -11.77
C ARG A 287 -33.77 18.67 -12.39
N GLU A 288 -34.59 17.67 -12.02
CA GLU A 288 -34.62 16.41 -12.75
C GLU A 288 -34.87 16.69 -14.24
N ARG A 289 -34.05 16.09 -15.09
CA ARG A 289 -34.40 15.80 -16.48
C ARG A 289 -34.18 14.30 -16.69
N ARG A 290 -35.29 13.56 -16.81
CA ARG A 290 -35.25 12.22 -17.40
C ARG A 290 -35.04 12.41 -18.90
N THR A 291 -33.88 12.03 -19.41
CA THR A 291 -33.59 11.95 -20.85
C THR A 291 -33.23 10.51 -21.19
N ALA A 292 -33.86 9.96 -22.23
CA ALA A 292 -33.67 8.57 -22.63
C ALA A 292 -32.23 8.32 -23.14
N ALA A 293 -31.78 7.07 -23.01
CA ALA A 293 -30.43 6.67 -23.38
C ALA A 293 -30.28 6.48 -24.91
N THR A 294 -29.90 7.54 -25.63
CA THR A 294 -29.47 7.42 -27.02
C THR A 294 -28.08 6.80 -27.08
N LEU A 295 -27.94 5.62 -27.70
CA LEU A 295 -26.64 4.97 -27.90
C LEU A 295 -25.77 5.75 -28.89
N PHE A 296 -24.64 6.29 -28.41
CA PHE A 296 -23.57 6.77 -29.29
C PHE A 296 -22.78 5.58 -29.87
N PRO A 297 -22.48 5.56 -31.18
CA PRO A 297 -21.69 4.49 -31.79
C PRO A 297 -20.20 4.59 -31.39
N LEU A 298 -19.59 3.44 -31.09
CA LEU A 298 -18.18 3.33 -30.74
C LEU A 298 -17.25 3.84 -31.87
N PRO A 299 -16.16 4.58 -31.56
CA PRO A 299 -15.19 5.03 -32.55
C PRO A 299 -14.59 3.88 -33.36
N LYS A 300 -14.46 4.05 -34.68
CA LYS A 300 -14.04 2.98 -35.61
C LYS A 300 -12.71 2.31 -35.22
N LYS A 301 -11.76 3.06 -34.65
CA LYS A 301 -10.46 2.53 -34.18
C LYS A 301 -10.59 1.54 -33.00
N LEU A 302 -11.62 1.68 -32.15
CA LEU A 302 -11.82 0.74 -31.03
C LEU A 302 -12.28 -0.65 -31.49
N LYS A 303 -12.96 -0.74 -32.65
CA LYS A 303 -13.35 -2.04 -33.23
C LYS A 303 -12.12 -2.85 -33.67
N GLN A 304 -11.14 -2.21 -34.32
CA GLN A 304 -9.90 -2.86 -34.76
C GLN A 304 -9.09 -3.41 -33.57
N GLY A 305 -9.07 -2.71 -32.43
CA GLY A 305 -8.46 -3.23 -31.19
C GLY A 305 -9.14 -4.48 -30.63
N ILE A 306 -10.46 -4.63 -30.84
CA ILE A 306 -11.23 -5.82 -30.42
C ILE A 306 -11.03 -6.99 -31.41
N GLU A 307 -10.89 -6.71 -32.71
CA GLU A 307 -10.57 -7.72 -33.73
C GLU A 307 -9.20 -8.36 -33.49
N VAL A 308 -8.18 -7.55 -33.14
CA VAL A 308 -6.84 -8.06 -32.75
C VAL A 308 -6.89 -8.95 -31.50
N LEU A 309 -7.77 -8.65 -30.53
CA LEU A 309 -7.92 -9.46 -29.31
C LEU A 309 -8.58 -10.82 -29.58
N ASN A 310 -9.47 -10.93 -30.58
CA ASN A 310 -10.11 -12.21 -30.95
C ASN A 310 -9.16 -13.16 -31.70
N LEU A 311 -8.12 -12.65 -32.38
CA LEU A 311 -7.16 -13.48 -33.13
C LEU A 311 -6.23 -14.31 -32.23
N TYR A 312 -6.09 -13.97 -30.94
CA TYR A 312 -5.17 -14.64 -30.00
C TYR A 312 -5.85 -15.59 -29.00
N GLY A 313 -7.11 -15.96 -29.23
CA GLY A 313 -7.74 -17.08 -28.52
C GLY A 313 -9.26 -17.06 -28.56
N ASN A 314 -9.87 -18.25 -28.53
CA ASN A 314 -11.33 -18.45 -28.55
C ASN A 314 -12.02 -17.80 -27.34
N ILE A 315 -12.49 -16.56 -27.52
CA ILE A 315 -13.43 -15.86 -26.66
C ILE A 315 -14.82 -15.99 -27.29
N PRO A 316 -15.84 -16.54 -26.61
CA PRO A 316 -17.21 -16.57 -27.13
C PRO A 316 -17.72 -15.16 -27.42
N GLN A 317 -18.35 -14.96 -28.58
CA GLN A 317 -18.58 -13.64 -29.18
C GLN A 317 -19.44 -12.68 -28.34
N GLU A 318 -20.21 -13.18 -27.37
CA GLU A 318 -21.09 -12.38 -26.51
C GLU A 318 -20.35 -11.72 -25.32
N VAL A 319 -19.20 -12.26 -24.90
CA VAL A 319 -18.50 -11.85 -23.67
C VAL A 319 -17.93 -10.41 -23.73
N PRO A 320 -17.35 -9.91 -24.84
CA PRO A 320 -16.75 -8.57 -24.86
C PRO A 320 -17.75 -7.44 -24.58
N LEU A 321 -18.96 -7.52 -25.17
CA LEU A 321 -20.03 -6.54 -24.96
C LEU A 321 -20.61 -6.63 -23.54
N LEU A 322 -20.80 -7.83 -23.00
CA LEU A 322 -21.25 -8.01 -21.62
C LEU A 322 -20.24 -7.46 -20.60
N CYS A 323 -18.93 -7.71 -20.77
CA CYS A 323 -17.91 -7.15 -19.87
C CYS A 323 -17.86 -5.62 -19.89
N LEU A 324 -17.90 -4.97 -21.07
CA LEU A 324 -17.91 -3.51 -21.17
C LEU A 324 -19.21 -2.90 -20.62
N THR A 325 -20.36 -3.52 -20.93
CA THR A 325 -21.67 -3.06 -20.43
C THR A 325 -21.78 -3.21 -18.92
N LEU A 326 -21.23 -4.28 -18.34
CA LEU A 326 -21.13 -4.45 -16.88
C LEU A 326 -20.21 -3.39 -16.26
N PHE A 327 -19.03 -3.15 -16.82
CA PHE A 327 -18.08 -2.17 -16.28
C PHE A 327 -18.68 -0.76 -16.20
N TYR A 328 -19.41 -0.33 -17.26
CA TYR A 328 -20.14 0.95 -17.25
C TYR A 328 -21.34 0.94 -16.27
N LYS A 329 -22.13 -0.15 -16.23
CA LYS A 329 -23.27 -0.25 -15.29
C LYS A 329 -22.83 -0.27 -13.82
N THR A 330 -21.71 -0.92 -13.48
CA THR A 330 -21.19 -0.92 -12.10
C THR A 330 -20.71 0.46 -11.67
N SER A 331 -20.04 1.21 -12.54
CA SER A 331 -19.60 2.57 -12.23
C SER A 331 -20.78 3.54 -12.03
N TRP A 332 -21.86 3.41 -12.81
CA TRP A 332 -23.08 4.19 -12.58
C TRP A 332 -23.84 3.79 -11.31
N SER A 333 -23.87 2.49 -10.99
CA SER A 333 -24.53 1.98 -9.78
C SER A 333 -23.81 2.42 -8.50
N LEU A 334 -22.47 2.45 -8.48
CA LEU A 334 -21.70 2.96 -7.33
C LEU A 334 -21.97 4.45 -7.07
N CYS A 335 -22.11 5.28 -8.12
CA CYS A 335 -22.48 6.69 -7.98
C CYS A 335 -23.90 6.93 -7.42
N SER A 336 -24.73 5.89 -7.32
CA SER A 336 -26.08 5.96 -6.73
C SER A 336 -26.17 5.34 -5.33
N PHE A 337 -25.05 4.84 -4.78
CA PHE A 337 -24.98 4.23 -3.43
C PHE A 337 -24.06 4.99 -2.46
N ILE A 338 -23.59 6.18 -2.85
CA ILE A 338 -22.86 7.12 -2.00
C ILE A 338 -23.55 8.50 -2.10
N LYS A 339 -24.73 8.59 -1.49
CA LYS A 339 -25.44 9.84 -1.19
C LYS A 339 -26.52 9.62 -0.14
#